data_AF-A0A349UIZ6-F1
#
_entry.id   AF-A0A349UIZ6-F1
#
_cell.length_a   1.000
_cell.length_b   1.000
_cell.length_c   1.000
_cell.angle_alpha   90.00
_cell.angle_beta   90.00
_cell.angle_gamma   90.00
#
_symmetry.space_group_name_H-M   'P 1'
#
loop_
_entity.id
_entity.type
_entity.pdbx_description
1 polymer ?
#
loop_
_entity_poly.entity_id
_entity_poly.type
_entity_poly.pdbx_seq_one_letter_code
_entity_poly.pdbx_strand_id
1 'polypeptide(L)'
;MDKEIIVRLHSSFEDMVRKHADSGVEYWCARDLQMLLGYAQWRTFAAVIDKAITACQNSGQDPKDHFARARKMVDLGSGAQREIEDIALTRYACYLIAQNGDPSKEQIAFAQTYFAVQTRKRRTLGIMKVNC
;
A
#
# COMPACT_ATOMS: atom_id res chain seq x y z
N MET A 1 15.13 -16.39 1.69
CA MET A 1 14.51 -15.53 2.72
C MET A 1 14.16 -16.39 3.91
N ASP A 2 14.65 -16.02 5.09
CA ASP A 2 14.52 -16.83 6.29
C ASP A 2 13.08 -16.91 6.79
N LYS A 3 12.70 -18.06 7.38
CA LYS A 3 11.32 -18.27 7.86
C LYS A 3 10.90 -17.26 8.92
N GLU A 4 11.81 -16.82 9.79
CA GLU A 4 11.53 -15.81 10.81
C GLU A 4 11.23 -14.43 10.20
N ILE A 5 11.96 -14.06 9.14
CA ILE A 5 11.74 -12.81 8.39
C ILE A 5 10.35 -12.83 7.73
N ILE A 6 9.98 -13.96 7.12
CA ILE A 6 8.64 -14.16 6.53
C ILE A 6 7.55 -13.96 7.58
N VAL A 7 7.66 -14.58 8.75
CA VAL A 7 6.66 -14.49 9.82
C VAL A 7 6.54 -13.05 10.34
N ARG A 8 7.68 -12.39 10.59
CA ARG A 8 7.70 -11.00 11.06
C ARG A 8 7.10 -10.03 10.04
N LEU A 9 7.49 -10.14 8.77
CA LEU A 9 6.94 -9.29 7.71
C LEU A 9 5.43 -9.54 7.58
N HIS A 10 5.00 -10.80 7.57
CA HIS A 10 3.57 -11.12 7.49
C HIS A 10 2.75 -10.45 8.60
N SER A 11 3.16 -10.60 9.87
CA SER A 11 2.50 -9.92 11.00
C SER A 11 2.48 -8.41 10.80
N SER A 12 3.62 -7.81 10.42
CA SER A 12 3.72 -6.36 10.24
C SER A 12 2.79 -5.83 9.14
N PHE A 13 2.57 -6.61 8.08
CA PHE A 13 1.64 -6.25 7.00
C PHE A 13 0.17 -6.35 7.42
N GLU A 14 -0.19 -7.37 8.21
CA GLU A 14 -1.54 -7.53 8.78
C GLU A 14 -1.86 -6.42 9.79
N ASP A 15 -0.90 -6.04 10.64
CA ASP A 15 -1.07 -4.98 11.64
C ASP A 15 -1.32 -3.60 11.02
N MET A 16 -0.92 -3.40 9.75
CA MET A 16 -1.12 -2.14 9.03
C MET A 16 -2.44 -2.08 8.26
N VAL A 17 -3.23 -3.16 8.23
CA VAL A 17 -4.52 -3.17 7.57
C VAL A 17 -5.48 -2.26 8.32
N ARG A 18 -5.91 -1.19 7.65
CA ARG A 18 -6.98 -0.32 8.15
C ARG A 18 -8.28 -0.65 7.46
N LYS A 19 -9.42 -0.38 8.11
CA LYS A 19 -10.76 -0.54 7.54
C LYS A 19 -11.49 0.78 7.58
N HIS A 20 -12.14 1.14 6.48
CA HIS A 20 -13.08 2.25 6.49
C HIS A 20 -14.24 1.94 7.44
N ALA A 21 -14.61 2.88 8.30
CA ALA A 21 -15.64 2.67 9.31
C ALA A 21 -17.00 2.28 8.68
N ASP A 22 -17.32 2.87 7.53
CA ASP A 22 -18.65 2.77 6.92
C ASP A 22 -18.77 1.55 5.99
N SER A 23 -17.72 1.24 5.21
CA SER A 23 -17.76 0.19 4.18
C SER A 23 -17.05 -1.09 4.60
N GLY A 24 -16.25 -1.07 5.66
CA GLY A 24 -15.40 -2.19 6.07
C GLY A 24 -14.27 -2.51 5.08
N VAL A 25 -14.11 -1.70 4.02
CA VAL A 25 -13.09 -1.92 2.98
C VAL A 25 -11.70 -1.70 3.56
N GLU A 26 -10.82 -2.66 3.29
CA GLU A 26 -9.44 -2.66 3.73
C GLU A 26 -8.59 -1.70 2.89
N TYR A 27 -7.76 -0.91 3.55
CA TYR A 27 -6.78 -0.02 2.93
C TYR A 27 -5.49 0.02 3.74
N TRP A 28 -4.41 0.44 3.06
CA TRP A 28 -3.10 0.70 3.66
C TRP A 28 -2.75 2.16 3.47
N CYS A 29 -1.93 2.72 4.34
CA CYS A 29 -1.40 4.07 4.13
C CYS A 29 0.01 4.02 3.53
N ALA A 30 0.28 4.89 2.56
CA ALA A 30 1.55 4.89 1.84
C ALA A 30 2.74 5.18 2.75
N ARG A 31 2.59 6.08 3.74
CA ARG A 31 3.66 6.35 4.73
C ARG A 31 4.03 5.15 5.57
N ASP A 32 3.03 4.35 5.90
CA ASP A 32 3.17 3.10 6.66
C ASP A 32 3.86 2.03 5.79
N LEU A 33 3.34 1.86 4.57
CA LEU A 33 3.87 0.92 3.59
C LEU A 33 5.32 1.22 3.18
N GLN A 34 5.69 2.50 3.09
CA GLN A 34 7.06 2.95 2.81
C GLN A 34 8.08 2.24 3.73
N MET A 35 7.80 2.23 5.04
CA MET A 35 8.69 1.68 6.04
C MET A 35 8.75 0.16 5.96
N LEU A 36 7.60 -0.50 5.76
CA LEU A 36 7.56 -1.96 5.58
C LEU A 36 8.33 -2.42 4.35
N LEU A 37 8.29 -1.64 3.26
CA LEU A 37 8.97 -1.96 2.01
C LEU A 37 10.45 -1.56 2.00
N GLY A 38 10.99 -1.07 3.12
CA GLY A 38 12.42 -0.77 3.26
C GLY A 38 12.89 0.49 2.53
N TYR A 39 12.01 1.47 2.34
CA TYR A 39 12.37 2.78 1.79
C TYR A 39 12.59 3.79 2.92
N ALA A 40 13.84 4.19 3.15
CA ALA A 40 14.15 5.18 4.18
C ALA A 40 13.63 6.59 3.83
N GLN A 41 13.65 6.97 2.55
CA GLN A 41 13.29 8.31 2.08
C GLN A 41 11.97 8.29 1.31
N TRP A 42 11.04 9.19 1.68
CA TRP A 42 9.77 9.32 0.98
C TRP A 42 9.95 9.63 -0.50
N ARG A 43 10.89 10.50 -0.87
CA ARG A 43 11.11 10.88 -2.27
C ARG A 43 11.34 9.65 -3.17
N THR A 44 12.10 8.68 -2.69
CA THR A 44 12.37 7.44 -3.43
C THR A 44 11.12 6.58 -3.53
N PHE A 45 10.34 6.49 -2.46
CA PHE A 45 9.10 5.71 -2.45
C PHE A 45 7.99 6.36 -3.29
N ALA A 46 7.88 7.70 -3.26
CA ALA A 46 6.96 8.47 -4.09
C ALA A 46 7.19 8.17 -5.58
N ALA A 47 8.45 8.09 -6.03
CA ALA A 47 8.76 7.69 -7.40
C ALA A 47 8.30 6.26 -7.75
N VAL A 48 8.24 5.35 -6.79
CA VAL A 48 7.66 4.00 -6.98
C VAL A 48 6.13 4.07 -7.07
N ILE A 49 5.50 4.90 -6.25
CA ILE A 49 4.05 5.15 -6.32
C ILE A 49 3.68 5.74 -7.67
N ASP A 50 4.44 6.71 -8.21
CA ASP A 50 4.17 7.32 -9.52
C ASP A 50 4.23 6.30 -10.65
N LYS A 51 5.19 5.35 -10.60
CA LYS A 51 5.26 4.22 -11.52
C LYS A 51 4.05 3.30 -11.39
N ALA A 52 3.62 3.01 -10.16
CA ALA A 52 2.44 2.20 -9.89
C ALA A 52 1.14 2.86 -10.39
N ILE A 53 1.01 4.18 -10.23
CA ILE A 53 -0.10 4.98 -10.78
C ILE A 53 -0.11 4.89 -12.31
N THR A 54 1.05 5.05 -12.95
CA THR A 54 1.19 4.91 -14.40
C THR A 54 0.79 3.51 -14.87
N ALA A 55 1.23 2.46 -14.17
CA ALA A 55 0.86 1.07 -14.47
C ALA A 55 -0.65 0.83 -14.31
N CYS A 56 -1.27 1.45 -13.30
CA CYS A 56 -2.72 1.42 -13.06
C CYS A 56 -3.49 2.01 -14.25
N GLN A 57 -3.10 3.21 -14.71
CA GLN A 57 -3.69 3.87 -15.88
C GLN A 57 -3.53 3.03 -17.14
N ASN A 58 -2.33 2.51 -17.39
CA ASN A 58 -2.05 1.67 -18.55
C ASN A 58 -2.81 0.34 -18.54
N SER A 59 -3.27 -0.09 -17.36
CA SER A 59 -4.13 -1.27 -17.18
C SER A 59 -5.63 -0.94 -17.33
N GLY A 60 -5.98 0.30 -17.68
CA GLY A 60 -7.35 0.75 -17.91
C GLY A 60 -8.17 1.01 -16.64
N GLN A 61 -7.52 1.13 -15.47
CA GLN A 61 -8.17 1.49 -14.20
C GLN A 61 -7.97 2.98 -13.90
N ASP A 62 -8.93 3.62 -13.21
CA ASP A 62 -8.75 4.99 -12.71
C ASP A 62 -7.90 4.97 -11.43
N PRO A 63 -6.72 5.62 -11.39
CA PRO A 63 -5.91 5.70 -10.17
C PRO A 63 -6.64 6.29 -8.97
N LYS A 64 -7.65 7.15 -9.16
CA LYS A 64 -8.40 7.75 -8.05
C LYS A 64 -9.16 6.70 -7.22
N ASP A 65 -9.52 5.58 -7.82
CA ASP A 65 -10.19 4.45 -7.14
C ASP A 65 -9.21 3.60 -6.30
N HIS A 66 -7.90 3.87 -6.42
CA HIS A 66 -6.86 3.01 -5.87
C HIS A 66 -5.81 3.74 -5.04
N PHE A 67 -5.58 5.03 -5.33
CA PHE A 67 -4.59 5.91 -4.71
C PHE A 67 -5.29 7.18 -4.19
N ALA A 68 -6.17 7.01 -3.20
CA ALA A 68 -6.97 8.10 -2.66
C ALA A 68 -6.12 9.01 -1.76
N ARG A 69 -6.25 10.34 -1.89
CA ARG A 69 -5.56 11.28 -1.00
C ARG A 69 -6.04 11.08 0.44
N ALA A 70 -5.08 10.98 1.34
CA ALA A 70 -5.30 10.87 2.78
C ALA A 70 -4.37 11.82 3.53
N ARG A 71 -4.52 11.86 4.85
CA ARG A 71 -3.64 12.62 5.72
C ARG A 71 -3.23 11.75 6.89
N LYS A 72 -2.01 11.94 7.39
CA LYS A 72 -1.45 11.19 8.51
C LYS A 72 -0.88 12.15 9.53
N MET A 73 -1.16 11.89 10.80
CA MET A 73 -0.52 12.59 11.91
C MET A 73 0.84 11.93 12.22
N VAL A 74 1.88 12.74 12.34
CA VAL A 74 3.23 12.29 12.75
C VAL A 74 3.73 13.09 13.94
N ASP A 75 4.45 12.45 14.84
CA ASP A 75 5.06 13.10 16.00
C ASP A 75 6.34 13.85 15.58
N LEU A 76 6.49 15.09 16.04
CA LEU A 76 7.65 15.95 15.80
C LEU A 76 8.72 15.84 16.89
N GLY A 77 8.69 14.80 17.72
CA GLY A 77 9.71 14.51 18.74
C GLY A 77 9.67 15.46 19.95
N SER A 78 8.83 16.49 19.89
CA SER A 78 8.51 17.42 20.99
C SER A 78 7.16 17.11 21.64
N GLY A 79 6.50 16.03 21.23
CA GLY A 79 5.10 15.71 21.58
C GLY A 79 4.08 16.48 20.74
N ALA A 80 4.51 17.42 19.90
CA ALA A 80 3.67 18.08 18.92
C ALA A 80 3.43 17.16 17.71
N GLN A 81 2.17 17.03 17.27
CA GLN A 81 1.84 16.28 16.08
C GLN A 81 1.64 17.21 14.87
N ARG A 82 2.06 16.76 13.69
CA ARG A 82 1.84 17.45 12.42
C ARG A 82 1.09 16.56 11.45
N GLU A 83 0.14 17.16 10.75
CA GLU A 83 -0.54 16.53 9.63
C GLU A 83 0.34 16.60 8.38
N ILE A 84 0.58 15.44 7.76
CA ILE A 84 1.27 15.32 6.48
C ILE A 84 0.37 14.65 5.45
N GLU A 85 0.58 14.99 4.17
CA GLU A 85 -0.10 14.30 3.08
C GLU A 85 0.31 12.82 3.02
N ASP A 86 -0.70 11.97 2.87
CA ASP A 86 -0.58 10.52 2.72
C ASP A 86 -1.52 10.04 1.62
N ILE A 87 -1.48 8.75 1.32
CA ILE A 87 -2.31 8.11 0.31
C ILE A 87 -2.90 6.84 0.92
N ALA A 88 -4.22 6.72 0.86
CA ALA A 88 -4.92 5.47 1.13
C ALA A 88 -4.86 4.59 -0.12
N LEU A 89 -4.28 3.40 0.05
CA LEU A 89 -3.97 2.45 -0.98
C LEU A 89 -4.89 1.26 -0.86
N THR A 90 -5.56 0.92 -1.95
CA THR A 90 -6.25 -0.37 -2.03
C THR A 90 -5.23 -1.51 -2.09
N ARG A 91 -5.70 -2.74 -1.91
CA ARG A 91 -4.87 -3.92 -2.12
C ARG A 91 -4.28 -3.97 -3.53
N TYR A 92 -5.03 -3.52 -4.54
CA TYR A 92 -4.55 -3.45 -5.93
C TYR A 92 -3.43 -2.41 -6.10
N ALA A 93 -3.56 -1.23 -5.49
CA ALA A 93 -2.47 -0.25 -5.46
C ALA A 93 -1.21 -0.80 -4.78
N CYS A 94 -1.36 -1.49 -3.65
CA CYS A 94 -0.23 -2.12 -2.95
C CYS A 94 0.47 -3.17 -3.80
N TYR A 95 -0.30 -3.96 -4.56
CA TYR A 95 0.23 -4.92 -5.53
C TYR A 95 1.06 -4.22 -6.61
N LEU A 96 0.54 -3.16 -7.24
CA LEU A 96 1.26 -2.41 -8.27
C LEU A 96 2.53 -1.74 -7.73
N ILE A 97 2.48 -1.22 -6.49
CA ILE A 97 3.66 -0.66 -5.81
C ILE A 97 4.72 -1.75 -5.61
N ALA A 98 4.34 -2.94 -5.15
CA ALA A 98 5.27 -4.05 -4.98
C ALA A 98 5.90 -4.50 -6.32
N GLN A 99 5.13 -4.50 -7.41
CA GLN A 99 5.64 -4.82 -8.75
C GLN A 99 6.63 -3.79 -9.31
N ASN A 100 6.45 -2.51 -8.97
CA ASN A 100 7.28 -1.43 -9.48
C ASN A 100 8.41 -1.02 -8.51
N GLY A 101 8.48 -1.68 -7.35
CA GLY A 101 9.53 -1.47 -6.35
C GLY A 101 10.86 -2.12 -6.74
N ASP A 102 11.91 -1.75 -6.03
CA ASP A 102 13.26 -2.28 -6.18
C ASP A 102 13.33 -3.77 -5.80
N PRO A 103 13.49 -4.70 -6.77
CA PRO A 103 13.46 -6.13 -6.51
C PRO A 103 14.69 -6.62 -5.74
N SER A 104 15.74 -5.80 -5.58
CA SER A 104 16.89 -6.14 -4.74
C SER A 104 16.58 -6.11 -3.24
N LYS A 105 15.44 -5.53 -2.84
CA LYS A 105 14.96 -5.51 -1.45
C LYS A 105 14.13 -6.75 -1.15
N GLU A 106 14.51 -7.51 -0.12
CA GLU A 106 13.77 -8.70 0.31
C GLU A 106 12.31 -8.38 0.67
N GLN A 107 12.06 -7.19 1.24
CA GLN A 107 10.72 -6.72 1.59
C GLN A 107 9.83 -6.53 0.35
N ILE A 108 10.42 -6.08 -0.78
CA ILE A 108 9.72 -5.96 -2.06
C ILE A 108 9.36 -7.36 -2.59
N ALA A 109 10.32 -8.30 -2.60
CA ALA A 109 10.07 -9.66 -3.06
C ALA A 109 8.98 -10.37 -2.22
N PHE A 110 9.00 -10.15 -0.90
CA PHE A 110 7.94 -10.62 -0.01
C PHE A 110 6.59 -9.99 -0.37
N ALA A 111 6.53 -8.65 -0.50
CA ALA A 111 5.30 -7.93 -0.81
C ALA A 111 4.70 -8.35 -2.16
N GLN A 112 5.54 -8.62 -3.17
CA GLN A 112 5.11 -9.15 -4.46
C GLN A 112 4.36 -10.47 -4.28
N THR A 113 4.86 -11.36 -3.43
CA THR A 113 4.21 -12.63 -3.12
C THR A 113 2.94 -12.41 -2.29
N TYR A 114 3.03 -11.63 -1.22
CA TYR A 114 1.93 -11.37 -0.28
C TYR A 114 0.71 -10.76 -0.98
N PHE A 115 0.91 -9.73 -1.82
CA PHE A 115 -0.20 -9.08 -2.52
C PHE A 115 -0.68 -9.86 -3.76
N ALA A 116 0.18 -10.66 -4.43
CA ALA A 116 -0.22 -11.50 -5.56
C ALA A 116 -1.12 -12.68 -5.14
N VAL A 117 -0.93 -13.22 -3.94
CA VAL A 117 -1.67 -14.40 -3.45
C VAL A 117 -3.18 -14.14 -3.29
N GLN A 118 -3.62 -12.87 -3.27
CA GLN A 118 -5.01 -12.52 -3.00
C GLN A 118 -5.81 -11.98 -4.20
N THR A 119 -5.27 -12.03 -5.42
CA THR A 119 -6.01 -11.74 -6.66
C THR A 119 -6.76 -12.96 -7.20
N ARG A 120 -6.49 -14.17 -6.67
CA ARG A 120 -7.23 -15.41 -7.05
C ARG A 120 -8.53 -15.65 -6.26
N LYS A 121 -8.73 -15.02 -5.09
CA LYS A 121 -9.91 -15.26 -4.23
C LYS A 121 -11.02 -14.20 -4.32
N ARG A 122 -10.78 -13.03 -4.94
CA ARG A 122 -11.75 -11.91 -5.03
C ARG A 122 -12.23 -11.61 -6.46
N ARG A 123 -12.34 -12.61 -7.35
CA ARG A 123 -13.04 -12.43 -8.64
C ARG A 123 -14.58 -12.46 -8.48
N THR A 124 -15.09 -12.86 -7.32
CA THR A 124 -16.53 -13.03 -7.06
C THR A 124 -17.20 -11.92 -6.26
N LEU A 125 -16.49 -10.89 -5.77
CA LEU A 125 -17.14 -9.81 -5.03
C LEU A 125 -16.92 -8.45 -5.70
N GLY A 126 -17.88 -8.12 -6.57
CA GLY A 126 -18.41 -6.79 -6.78
C GLY A 126 -17.41 -5.66 -7.03
N ILE A 127 -17.29 -5.28 -8.30
CA ILE A 127 -17.05 -3.88 -8.68
C ILE A 127 -18.27 -3.10 -8.14
N MET A 128 -18.22 -2.66 -6.88
CA MET A 128 -19.16 -1.64 -6.40
C MET A 128 -18.72 -0.33 -7.04
N LYS A 129 -19.40 0.01 -8.14
CA LYS A 129 -19.45 1.38 -8.64
C LYS A 129 -19.84 2.29 -7.49
N VAL A 130 -18.91 3.14 -7.06
CA VAL A 130 -19.21 4.30 -6.24
C VAL A 130 -19.89 5.30 -7.19
N ASN A 131 -21.21 5.28 -7.22
CA ASN A 131 -21.97 6.40 -7.77
C ASN A 131 -22.12 7.46 -6.67
N CYS A 132 -22.05 8.71 -7.11
CA CYS A 132 -22.11 9.95 -6.33
C CYS A 132 -23.29 10.03 -5.36
#